data_AF-A0A966MHI4-F1
#
_entry.id   AF-A0A966MHI4-F1
#
_cell.length_a   1.000
_cell.length_b   1.000
_cell.length_c   1.000
_cell.angle_alpha   90.00
_cell.angle_beta   90.00
_cell.angle_gamma   90.00
#
_symmetry.space_group_name_H-M   'P 1'
#
loop_
_entity.id
_entity.type
_entity.pdbx_description
1 polymer ?
#
loop_
_entity_poly.entity_id
_entity_poly.type
_entity_poly.pdbx_seq_one_letter_code
_entity_poly.pdbx_strand_id
1 'polypeptide(L)'
;MSSNRGIELGSSNGTINVADSTTLTYDGIIADASGQSNNFTKDGNGTLDLGGANTYTGTTTISDGTLKVTGTLAQTAITVASGATYDVDATDTVLSIEGAGTIDLTNAALTAGDGNNQTFSGVFNGANTFTKVGSGTLTLSGNNSTASYTGRIIIDAGTISISSDNNLGSPDTLDADRLTLQGGTLLTTSSFTLNTNRGIALGASHG
;
A
#
# COMPACT_ATOMS: atom_id res chain seq x y z
N MET A 1 15.34 31.80 -2.91
CA MET A 1 14.21 32.35 -2.13
C MET A 1 13.01 32.58 -3.04
N SER A 2 12.19 31.54 -3.19
CA SER A 2 10.74 31.56 -3.42
C SER A 2 10.31 30.10 -3.26
N SER A 3 10.17 29.72 -1.98
CA SER A 3 9.44 28.59 -1.41
C SER A 3 9.33 27.27 -2.19
N ASN A 4 9.66 26.17 -1.51
CA ASN A 4 8.82 24.98 -1.58
C ASN A 4 7.38 25.47 -1.32
N ARG A 5 6.63 25.77 -2.38
CA ARG A 5 5.22 26.14 -2.26
C ARG A 5 4.49 24.85 -1.94
N GLY A 6 4.42 24.54 -0.64
CA GLY A 6 3.61 23.46 -0.12
C GLY A 6 2.13 23.72 -0.37
N ILE A 7 1.34 22.67 -0.47
CA ILE A 7 -0.12 22.73 -0.38
C ILE A 7 -0.46 22.54 1.09
N GLU A 8 -1.19 23.48 1.66
CA GLU A 8 -1.77 23.35 3.00
C GLU A 8 -3.21 22.86 2.85
N LEU A 9 -3.54 21.72 3.46
CA LEU A 9 -4.91 21.21 3.49
C LEU A 9 -5.73 22.05 4.46
N GLY A 10 -6.82 22.64 3.95
CA GLY A 10 -7.76 23.41 4.75
C GLY A 10 -8.63 22.52 5.63
N SER A 11 -9.40 23.16 6.52
CA SER A 11 -10.30 22.51 7.50
C SER A 11 -11.43 21.66 6.88
N SER A 12 -11.55 21.62 5.56
CA SER A 12 -12.54 20.84 4.82
C SER A 12 -11.90 19.68 4.05
N ASN A 13 -10.72 19.22 4.48
CA ASN A 13 -9.88 18.28 3.74
C ASN A 13 -9.36 18.92 2.44
N GLY A 14 -8.58 18.17 1.65
CA GLY A 14 -8.20 18.61 0.31
C GLY A 14 -8.37 17.51 -0.72
N THR A 15 -8.77 17.93 -1.92
CA THR A 15 -8.93 17.06 -3.08
C THR A 15 -8.10 17.59 -4.24
N ILE A 16 -7.35 16.70 -4.89
CA ILE A 16 -6.76 16.96 -6.20
C ILE A 16 -7.46 16.04 -7.20
N ASN A 17 -8.25 16.62 -8.11
CA ASN A 17 -8.87 15.92 -9.21
C ASN A 17 -7.98 16.06 -10.46
N VAL A 18 -7.55 14.93 -11.03
CA VAL A 18 -6.75 14.89 -12.27
C VAL A 18 -7.59 14.25 -13.37
N ALA A 19 -7.78 14.97 -14.47
CA ALA A 19 -8.60 14.52 -15.58
C ALA A 19 -8.02 13.27 -16.28
N ASP A 20 -8.88 12.52 -16.96
CA ASP A 20 -8.47 11.32 -17.71
C ASP A 20 -7.33 11.60 -18.70
N SER A 21 -6.43 10.62 -18.85
CA SER A 21 -5.24 10.71 -19.71
C SER A 21 -4.29 11.88 -19.43
N THR A 22 -4.38 12.50 -18.24
CA THR A 22 -3.45 13.56 -17.81
C THR A 22 -2.63 13.14 -16.61
N THR A 23 -1.43 13.73 -16.49
CA THR A 23 -0.55 13.59 -15.33
C THR A 23 -0.28 14.95 -14.74
N LEU A 24 -0.53 15.10 -13.44
CA LEU A 24 -0.10 16.24 -12.64
C LEU A 24 1.07 15.77 -11.76
N THR A 25 2.25 16.36 -11.93
CA THR A 25 3.40 16.16 -11.03
C THR A 25 3.48 17.30 -10.04
N TYR A 26 3.58 16.97 -8.76
CA TYR A 26 3.73 17.92 -7.67
C TYR A 26 4.88 17.50 -6.75
N ASP A 27 6.02 18.17 -6.90
CA ASP A 27 7.24 17.94 -6.13
C ASP A 27 7.27 18.69 -4.79
N GLY A 28 6.22 19.47 -4.50
CA GLY A 28 6.06 20.16 -3.22
C GLY A 28 5.57 19.24 -2.12
N ILE A 29 5.53 19.77 -0.89
CA ILE A 29 5.01 19.06 0.29
C ILE A 29 3.53 19.38 0.45
N ILE A 30 2.67 18.38 0.59
CA ILE A 30 1.32 18.55 1.12
C ILE A 30 1.39 18.43 2.66
N ALA A 31 0.84 19.41 3.37
CA ALA A 31 0.85 19.48 4.83
C ALA A 31 -0.52 19.88 5.38
N ASP A 32 -0.75 19.65 6.66
CA ASP A 32 -1.94 20.15 7.35
C ASP A 32 -1.86 21.65 7.64
N ALA A 33 -3.02 22.29 7.65
CA ALA A 33 -3.17 23.52 8.39
C ALA A 33 -2.93 23.30 9.89
N SER A 34 -2.19 24.22 10.52
CA SER A 34 -1.73 24.06 11.91
C SER A 34 -2.84 23.60 12.86
N GLY A 35 -2.57 22.54 13.62
CA GLY A 35 -3.46 22.04 14.68
C GLY A 35 -4.65 21.19 14.21
N GLN A 36 -4.68 20.76 12.94
CA GLN A 36 -5.73 19.91 12.39
C GLN A 36 -5.11 18.69 11.71
N SER A 37 -5.88 17.60 11.62
CA SER A 37 -5.54 16.42 10.84
C SER A 37 -6.55 16.34 9.70
N ASN A 38 -6.12 16.68 8.49
CA ASN A 38 -6.99 16.79 7.33
C ASN A 38 -6.72 15.66 6.35
N ASN A 39 -7.79 15.14 5.76
CA ASN A 39 -7.68 14.06 4.81
C ASN A 39 -7.26 14.60 3.44
N PHE A 40 -6.52 13.78 2.70
CA PHE A 40 -6.16 14.04 1.32
C PHE A 40 -6.92 13.08 0.40
N THR A 41 -7.52 13.59 -0.67
CA THR A 41 -8.21 12.78 -1.68
C THR A 41 -7.60 13.01 -3.06
N LYS A 42 -7.15 11.93 -3.70
CA LYS A 42 -6.90 11.89 -5.14
C LYS A 42 -8.18 11.44 -5.85
N ASP A 43 -8.64 12.27 -6.78
CA ASP A 43 -9.84 12.03 -7.59
C ASP A 43 -9.54 12.16 -9.09
N GLY A 44 -10.50 11.77 -9.93
CA GLY A 44 -10.40 11.79 -11.39
C GLY A 44 -9.49 10.70 -11.97
N ASN A 45 -9.74 10.29 -13.22
CA ASN A 45 -9.11 9.10 -13.82
C ASN A 45 -7.62 9.28 -14.21
N GLY A 46 -7.07 10.49 -14.13
CA GLY A 46 -5.67 10.75 -14.44
C GLY A 46 -4.70 10.34 -13.31
N THR A 47 -3.43 10.66 -13.53
CA THR A 47 -2.33 10.38 -12.60
C THR A 47 -1.92 11.62 -11.81
N LEU A 48 -1.87 11.53 -10.49
CA LEU A 48 -1.16 12.50 -9.65
C LEU A 48 0.15 11.87 -9.21
N ASP A 49 1.28 12.49 -9.54
CA ASP A 49 2.61 12.12 -9.06
C ASP A 49 3.03 13.05 -7.93
N LEU A 50 3.18 12.51 -6.72
CA LEU A 50 3.68 13.22 -5.55
C LEU A 50 5.17 12.91 -5.36
N GLY A 51 6.01 13.89 -5.69
CA GLY A 51 7.48 13.79 -5.55
C GLY A 51 8.02 14.30 -4.21
N GLY A 52 7.23 15.06 -3.47
CA GLY A 52 7.62 15.57 -2.15
C GLY A 52 7.47 14.56 -1.02
N ALA A 53 8.15 14.81 0.10
CA ALA A 53 7.91 14.12 1.37
C ALA A 53 6.73 14.79 2.09
N ASN A 54 5.53 14.22 1.96
CA ASN A 54 4.30 14.81 2.48
C ASN A 54 4.22 14.68 4.01
N THR A 55 3.48 15.59 4.67
CA THR A 55 3.42 15.67 6.13
C THR A 55 2.02 15.88 6.71
N TYR A 56 0.96 15.78 5.91
CA TYR A 56 -0.41 15.79 6.43
C TYR A 56 -0.71 14.51 7.22
N THR A 57 -1.49 14.57 8.28
CA THR A 57 -1.67 13.44 9.22
C THR A 57 -3.00 12.72 9.06
N GLY A 58 -3.93 13.27 8.27
CA GLY A 58 -5.21 12.62 7.97
C GLY A 58 -5.07 11.49 6.95
N THR A 59 -6.17 10.83 6.64
CA THR A 59 -6.15 9.68 5.72
C THR A 59 -5.86 10.11 4.29
N THR A 60 -5.29 9.20 3.50
CA THR A 60 -5.16 9.34 2.05
C THR A 60 -6.19 8.45 1.37
N THR A 61 -7.10 9.04 0.62
CA THR A 61 -8.09 8.31 -0.20
C THR A 61 -7.75 8.46 -1.67
N ILE A 62 -7.65 7.34 -2.38
CA ILE A 62 -7.53 7.33 -3.84
C ILE A 62 -8.86 6.86 -4.38
N SER A 63 -9.69 7.81 -4.77
CA SER A 63 -11.06 7.57 -5.26
C SER A 63 -11.07 7.05 -6.68
N ASP A 64 -10.20 7.60 -7.54
CA ASP A 64 -10.11 7.27 -8.96
C ASP A 64 -8.71 7.53 -9.52
N GLY A 65 -8.41 6.86 -10.64
CA GLY A 65 -7.15 7.01 -11.36
C GLY A 65 -5.95 6.50 -10.57
N THR A 66 -4.80 7.16 -10.75
CA THR A 66 -3.54 6.74 -10.12
C THR A 66 -3.00 7.82 -9.20
N LEU A 67 -2.66 7.45 -7.96
CA LEU A 67 -1.74 8.20 -7.12
C LEU A 67 -0.37 7.53 -7.22
N LYS A 68 0.54 8.15 -7.97
CA LYS A 68 1.95 7.77 -8.06
C LYS A 68 2.74 8.51 -6.98
N VAL A 69 3.60 7.81 -6.26
CA VAL A 69 4.43 8.39 -5.21
C VAL A 69 5.89 8.11 -5.49
N THR A 70 6.56 9.13 -6.02
CA THR A 70 8.02 9.17 -6.22
C THR A 70 8.75 9.78 -5.01
N GLY A 71 8.02 10.43 -4.10
CA GLY A 71 8.45 10.87 -2.78
C GLY A 71 8.00 9.91 -1.67
N THR A 72 7.37 10.43 -0.60
CA THR A 72 6.75 9.60 0.44
C THR A 72 5.43 10.21 0.91
N LEU A 73 4.54 9.35 1.41
CA LEU A 73 3.38 9.78 2.19
C LEU A 73 3.78 9.95 3.67
N ALA A 74 2.87 10.50 4.47
CA ALA A 74 3.14 10.90 5.84
C ALA A 74 2.83 9.79 6.87
N GLN A 75 3.06 8.52 6.51
CA GLN A 75 2.62 7.36 7.29
C GLN A 75 1.13 7.41 7.65
N THR A 76 0.27 7.72 6.68
CA THR A 76 -1.19 7.83 6.87
C THR A 76 -1.90 6.51 6.58
N ALA A 77 -3.14 6.35 7.03
CA ALA A 77 -3.99 5.27 6.52
C ALA A 77 -4.34 5.53 5.05
N ILE A 78 -4.36 4.47 4.22
CA ILE A 78 -4.61 4.53 2.78
C ILE A 78 -5.86 3.72 2.44
N THR A 79 -6.82 4.35 1.75
CA THR A 79 -7.95 3.66 1.14
C THR A 79 -7.82 3.74 -0.39
N VAL A 80 -7.70 2.59 -1.05
CA VAL A 80 -7.66 2.50 -2.52
C VAL A 80 -8.99 1.99 -3.04
N ALA A 81 -9.77 2.87 -3.67
CA ALA A 81 -11.07 2.49 -4.23
C ALA A 81 -10.94 1.50 -5.39
N SER A 82 -12.01 0.75 -5.67
CA SER A 82 -12.05 -0.18 -6.80
C SER A 82 -11.78 0.56 -8.11
N GLY A 83 -10.82 0.08 -8.90
CA GLY A 83 -10.40 0.71 -10.15
C GLY A 83 -9.37 1.83 -10.01
N ALA A 84 -9.08 2.27 -8.78
CA ALA A 84 -7.97 3.19 -8.50
C ALA A 84 -6.66 2.44 -8.24
N THR A 85 -5.54 3.14 -8.39
CA THR A 85 -4.18 2.59 -8.18
C THR A 85 -3.36 3.47 -7.25
N TYR A 86 -2.74 2.86 -6.24
CA TYR A 86 -1.61 3.40 -5.51
C TYR A 86 -0.32 2.89 -6.14
N ASP A 87 0.40 3.72 -6.89
CA ASP A 87 1.66 3.39 -7.57
C ASP A 87 2.87 3.81 -6.71
N VAL A 88 3.53 2.83 -6.09
CA VAL A 88 4.64 3.03 -5.16
C VAL A 88 5.97 3.03 -5.92
N ASP A 89 6.48 4.22 -6.21
CA ASP A 89 7.69 4.43 -7.01
C ASP A 89 8.94 4.74 -6.18
N ALA A 90 8.75 5.12 -4.92
CA ALA A 90 9.78 5.19 -3.89
C ALA A 90 9.33 4.41 -2.66
N THR A 91 10.28 3.77 -1.95
CA THR A 91 9.94 2.94 -0.79
C THR A 91 9.22 3.77 0.26
N ASP A 92 8.03 3.33 0.65
CA ASP A 92 7.16 4.07 1.56
C ASP A 92 6.71 3.22 2.76
N THR A 93 6.34 3.90 3.84
CA THR A 93 5.69 3.33 5.02
C THR A 93 4.36 4.05 5.22
N VAL A 94 3.27 3.28 5.32
CA VAL A 94 1.92 3.79 5.57
C VAL A 94 1.32 3.18 6.82
N LEU A 95 0.38 3.85 7.47
CA LEU A 95 -0.19 3.36 8.73
C LEU A 95 -0.99 2.07 8.50
N SER A 96 -1.81 2.05 7.45
CA SER A 96 -2.64 0.91 7.11
C SER A 96 -3.06 0.99 5.64
N ILE A 97 -3.52 -0.15 5.12
CA ILE A 97 -4.09 -0.25 3.77
C ILE A 97 -5.47 -0.90 3.84
N GLU A 98 -6.39 -0.40 3.03
CA GLU A 98 -7.73 -0.94 2.84
C GLU A 98 -8.27 -0.60 1.44
N GLY A 99 -9.41 -1.19 1.11
CA GLY A 99 -10.09 -0.97 -0.18
C GLY A 99 -9.88 -2.12 -1.17
N ALA A 100 -10.33 -1.87 -2.39
CA ALA A 100 -10.52 -2.87 -3.45
C ALA A 100 -9.70 -2.58 -4.74
N GLY A 101 -8.90 -1.50 -4.73
CA GLY A 101 -8.08 -1.11 -5.87
C GLY A 101 -6.76 -1.86 -5.98
N THR A 102 -5.85 -1.32 -6.79
CA THR A 102 -4.51 -1.88 -7.00
C THR A 102 -3.47 -1.13 -6.17
N ILE A 103 -2.57 -1.86 -5.51
CA ILE A 103 -1.31 -1.32 -5.01
C ILE A 103 -0.20 -1.83 -5.93
N ASP A 104 0.42 -0.95 -6.70
CA ASP A 104 1.50 -1.30 -7.62
C ASP A 104 2.86 -1.19 -6.92
N LEU A 105 3.56 -2.33 -6.83
CA LEU A 105 4.90 -2.49 -6.26
C LEU A 105 5.90 -2.90 -7.35
N THR A 106 5.71 -2.42 -8.58
CA THR A 106 6.64 -2.68 -9.69
C THR A 106 7.99 -2.00 -9.46
N ASN A 107 7.99 -0.81 -8.87
CA ASN A 107 9.19 0.02 -8.74
C ASN A 107 9.78 0.06 -7.33
N ALA A 108 8.95 0.01 -6.28
CA ALA A 108 9.44 0.05 -4.91
C ALA A 108 8.63 -0.82 -3.92
N ALA A 109 9.23 -1.04 -2.74
CA ALA A 109 8.62 -1.77 -1.64
C ALA A 109 7.67 -0.90 -0.79
N LEU A 110 6.69 -1.53 -0.15
CA LEU A 110 5.74 -0.89 0.76
C LEU A 110 5.74 -1.57 2.12
N THR A 111 5.80 -0.78 3.19
CA THR A 111 5.54 -1.23 4.56
C THR A 111 4.20 -0.69 5.03
N ALA A 112 3.33 -1.54 5.58
CA ALA A 112 2.04 -1.11 6.11
C ALA A 112 1.60 -1.91 7.33
N GLY A 113 0.92 -1.23 8.25
CA GLY A 113 0.14 -1.87 9.31
C GLY A 113 0.24 -1.16 10.65
N ASP A 114 -0.84 -1.27 11.42
CA ASP A 114 -0.99 -0.65 12.72
C ASP A 114 -1.53 -1.67 13.75
N GLY A 115 -2.10 -1.18 14.84
CA GLY A 115 -2.72 -2.04 15.86
C GLY A 115 -4.11 -2.55 15.50
N ASN A 116 -4.71 -2.09 14.40
CA ASN A 116 -6.11 -2.36 14.04
C ASN A 116 -6.25 -3.49 13.03
N ASN A 117 -7.43 -4.12 13.03
CA ASN A 117 -7.73 -5.15 12.03
C ASN A 117 -8.28 -4.49 10.76
N GLN A 118 -7.64 -4.76 9.62
CA GLN A 118 -7.97 -4.19 8.33
C GLN A 118 -8.29 -5.29 7.31
N THR A 119 -9.06 -4.94 6.28
CA THR A 119 -9.28 -5.80 5.11
C THR A 119 -8.89 -5.05 3.85
N PHE A 120 -7.99 -5.67 3.08
CA PHE A 120 -7.67 -5.25 1.73
C PHE A 120 -8.21 -6.32 0.77
N SER A 121 -9.26 -5.96 0.02
CA SER A 121 -9.87 -6.80 -1.01
C SER A 121 -9.32 -6.50 -2.40
N GLY A 122 -8.46 -5.49 -2.50
CA GLY A 122 -7.71 -5.15 -3.69
C GLY A 122 -6.57 -6.11 -3.97
N VAL A 123 -5.78 -5.75 -4.97
CA VAL A 123 -4.67 -6.56 -5.47
C VAL A 123 -3.35 -5.81 -5.39
N PHE A 124 -2.26 -6.55 -5.27
CA PHE A 124 -0.91 -6.08 -5.50
C PHE A 124 -0.51 -6.34 -6.96
N ASN A 125 0.35 -5.50 -7.51
CA ASN A 125 1.05 -5.72 -8.79
C ASN A 125 2.57 -5.61 -8.57
N GLY A 126 3.36 -6.19 -9.47
CA GLY A 126 4.81 -6.06 -9.47
C GLY A 126 5.56 -7.13 -8.69
N ALA A 127 6.85 -6.86 -8.41
CA ALA A 127 7.80 -7.83 -7.89
C ALA A 127 8.51 -7.38 -6.60
N ASN A 128 8.28 -6.15 -6.12
CA ASN A 128 8.89 -5.68 -4.87
C ASN A 128 8.17 -6.23 -3.64
N THR A 129 8.72 -5.92 -2.47
CA THR A 129 8.28 -6.49 -1.20
C THR A 129 7.14 -5.69 -0.60
N PHE A 130 6.13 -6.41 -0.10
CA PHE A 130 5.19 -5.88 0.87
C PHE A 130 5.55 -6.38 2.27
N THR A 131 5.69 -5.47 3.23
CA THR A 131 5.98 -5.78 4.64
C THR A 131 4.81 -5.41 5.53
N LYS A 132 4.22 -6.39 6.20
CA LYS A 132 3.20 -6.20 7.23
C LYS A 132 3.85 -5.98 8.58
N VAL A 133 3.56 -4.81 9.17
CA VAL A 133 3.98 -4.42 10.53
C VAL A 133 2.76 -4.18 11.43
N GLY A 134 2.98 -3.85 12.70
CA GLY A 134 1.91 -3.59 13.66
C GLY A 134 1.18 -4.86 14.13
N SER A 135 0.57 -4.80 15.32
CA SER A 135 -0.04 -5.96 15.97
C SER A 135 -1.38 -6.41 15.37
N GLY A 136 -2.00 -5.58 14.53
CA GLY A 136 -3.31 -5.86 13.93
C GLY A 136 -3.28 -7.01 12.91
N THR A 137 -4.48 -7.50 12.57
CA THR A 137 -4.67 -8.47 11.49
C THR A 137 -4.98 -7.76 10.17
N LEU A 138 -4.19 -8.01 9.14
CA LEU A 138 -4.52 -7.63 7.77
C LEU A 138 -5.12 -8.83 7.03
N THR A 139 -6.39 -8.75 6.68
CA THR A 139 -7.04 -9.76 5.83
C THR A 139 -6.80 -9.41 4.37
N LEU A 140 -6.10 -10.27 3.64
CA LEU A 140 -5.92 -10.16 2.19
C LEU A 140 -6.95 -11.06 1.52
N SER A 141 -7.86 -10.46 0.75
CA SER A 141 -8.96 -11.19 0.11
C SER A 141 -9.01 -11.05 -1.42
N GLY A 142 -8.23 -10.13 -2.00
CA GLY A 142 -8.10 -10.00 -3.44
C GLY A 142 -7.33 -11.15 -4.08
N ASN A 143 -7.61 -11.42 -5.36
CA ASN A 143 -6.93 -12.46 -6.15
C ASN A 143 -5.74 -11.85 -6.90
N ASN A 144 -4.52 -12.08 -6.39
CA ASN A 144 -3.30 -11.53 -6.99
C ASN A 144 -2.77 -12.34 -8.18
N SER A 145 -3.37 -13.49 -8.52
CA SER A 145 -2.93 -14.28 -9.68
C SER A 145 -3.20 -13.56 -11.01
N THR A 146 -4.27 -12.77 -11.10
CA THR A 146 -4.58 -11.99 -12.30
C THR A 146 -3.83 -10.65 -12.37
N ALA A 147 -3.35 -10.17 -11.22
CA ALA A 147 -2.62 -8.91 -11.09
C ALA A 147 -1.10 -9.07 -11.22
N SER A 148 -0.60 -10.30 -11.46
CA SER A 148 0.82 -10.61 -11.68
C SER A 148 1.76 -10.20 -10.54
N TYR A 149 1.29 -10.17 -9.28
CA TYR A 149 2.18 -9.96 -8.15
C TYR A 149 3.08 -11.19 -7.94
N THR A 150 4.36 -11.03 -8.24
CA THR A 150 5.41 -12.04 -8.04
C THR A 150 6.29 -11.71 -6.83
N GLY A 151 6.02 -10.57 -6.18
CA GLY A 151 6.83 -10.05 -5.08
C GLY A 151 6.81 -10.88 -3.80
N ARG A 152 7.54 -10.38 -2.80
CA ARG A 152 7.67 -11.03 -1.50
C ARG A 152 6.65 -10.48 -0.50
N ILE A 153 6.22 -11.30 0.44
CA ILE A 153 5.45 -10.85 1.59
C ILE A 153 6.26 -11.16 2.85
N ILE A 154 6.53 -10.13 3.64
CA ILE A 154 7.15 -10.26 4.96
C ILE A 154 6.08 -9.96 6.02
N ILE A 155 5.89 -10.88 6.96
CA ILE A 155 5.07 -10.65 8.16
C ILE A 155 6.01 -10.38 9.33
N ASP A 156 6.35 -9.10 9.50
CA ASP A 156 7.26 -8.65 10.56
C ASP A 156 6.55 -8.60 11.91
N ALA A 157 5.27 -8.23 11.93
CA ALA A 157 4.44 -8.28 13.14
C ALA A 157 2.93 -8.50 12.85
N GLY A 158 2.21 -8.95 13.88
CA GLY A 158 0.77 -9.18 13.82
C GLY A 158 0.41 -10.36 12.93
N THR A 159 -0.71 -10.26 12.20
CA THR A 159 -1.24 -11.38 11.41
C THR A 159 -1.56 -10.94 9.98
N ILE A 160 -1.22 -11.78 9.00
CA ILE A 160 -1.90 -11.77 7.69
C ILE A 160 -2.90 -12.92 7.67
N SER A 161 -4.16 -12.62 7.35
CA SER A 161 -5.22 -13.61 7.19
C SER A 161 -5.56 -13.81 5.72
N ILE A 162 -5.62 -15.07 5.27
CA ILE A 162 -5.94 -15.45 3.88
C ILE A 162 -6.91 -16.62 3.82
N SER A 163 -7.61 -16.76 2.69
CA SER A 163 -8.46 -17.92 2.39
C SER A 163 -7.99 -18.70 1.15
N SER A 164 -7.00 -18.18 0.41
CA SER A 164 -6.41 -18.81 -0.77
C SER A 164 -4.94 -18.41 -0.94
N ASP A 165 -4.13 -19.29 -1.53
CA ASP A 165 -2.73 -18.99 -1.90
C ASP A 165 -2.64 -17.77 -2.84
N ASN A 166 -3.63 -17.60 -3.71
CA ASN A 166 -3.71 -16.46 -4.63
C ASN A 166 -3.83 -15.10 -3.91
N ASN A 167 -4.20 -15.07 -2.63
CA ASN A 167 -4.18 -13.83 -1.86
C ASN A 167 -2.75 -13.33 -1.60
N LEU A 168 -1.74 -14.20 -1.71
CA LEU A 168 -0.33 -13.88 -1.49
C LEU A 168 0.47 -13.63 -2.79
N GLY A 169 -0.17 -13.61 -3.97
CA GLY A 169 0.51 -13.47 -5.27
C GLY A 169 0.70 -14.79 -6.00
N SER A 170 1.40 -14.74 -7.13
CA SER A 170 1.66 -15.86 -8.04
C SER A 170 3.15 -15.94 -8.36
N PRO A 171 3.99 -16.52 -7.48
CA PRO A 171 5.43 -16.60 -7.71
C PRO A 171 5.76 -17.40 -8.98
N ASP A 172 6.60 -16.81 -9.84
CA ASP A 172 7.02 -17.37 -11.13
C ASP A 172 8.30 -18.23 -11.04
N THR A 173 9.04 -18.07 -9.94
CA THR A 173 10.31 -18.73 -9.66
C THR A 173 10.33 -19.24 -8.21
N LEU A 174 11.01 -20.37 -8.00
CA LEU A 174 11.16 -20.98 -6.68
C LEU A 174 12.22 -20.21 -5.87
N ASP A 175 11.76 -19.34 -5.00
CA ASP A 175 12.62 -18.63 -4.04
C ASP A 175 12.23 -18.98 -2.61
N ALA A 176 13.24 -19.18 -1.76
CA ALA A 176 13.07 -19.69 -0.39
C ALA A 176 12.28 -18.76 0.55
N ASP A 177 12.12 -17.49 0.18
CA ASP A 177 11.63 -16.40 1.03
C ASP A 177 10.53 -15.58 0.34
N ARG A 178 9.75 -16.20 -0.56
CA ARG A 178 8.53 -15.59 -1.13
C ARG A 178 7.53 -15.18 -0.05
N LEU A 179 7.44 -15.97 1.00
CA LEU A 179 6.78 -15.61 2.25
C LEU A 179 7.81 -15.69 3.39
N THR A 180 7.94 -14.62 4.17
CA THR A 180 8.81 -14.60 5.35
C THR A 180 7.99 -14.33 6.61
N LEU A 181 8.10 -15.20 7.61
CA LEU A 181 7.51 -15.01 8.93
C LEU A 181 8.57 -14.48 9.89
N GLN A 182 8.60 -13.15 10.12
CA GLN A 182 9.64 -12.44 10.88
C GLN A 182 9.12 -11.87 12.20
N GLY A 183 8.28 -12.63 12.92
CA GLY A 183 7.67 -12.20 14.19
C GLY A 183 6.15 -12.00 14.11
N GLY A 184 5.57 -12.15 12.91
CA GLY A 184 4.12 -12.26 12.73
C GLY A 184 3.66 -13.66 12.33
N THR A 185 2.34 -13.78 12.14
CA THR A 185 1.63 -15.03 11.86
C THR A 185 0.94 -15.00 10.50
N LEU A 186 0.99 -16.10 9.75
CA LEU A 186 0.06 -16.36 8.65
C LEU A 186 -1.14 -17.17 9.17
N LEU A 187 -2.33 -16.59 9.11
CA LEU A 187 -3.59 -17.26 9.43
C LEU A 187 -4.29 -17.71 8.13
N THR A 188 -4.52 -19.01 7.99
CA THR A 188 -5.31 -19.57 6.89
C THR A 188 -6.72 -19.91 7.36
N THR A 189 -7.73 -19.37 6.68
CA THR A 189 -9.15 -19.53 7.06
C THR A 189 -9.91 -20.54 6.19
N SER A 190 -9.21 -21.21 5.28
CA SER A 190 -9.75 -22.23 4.37
C SER A 190 -8.64 -23.23 4.00
N SER A 191 -9.01 -24.41 3.51
CA SER A 191 -8.05 -25.41 3.03
C SER A 191 -7.64 -25.13 1.59
N PHE A 192 -6.33 -25.01 1.36
CA PHE A 192 -5.72 -24.90 0.03
C PHE A 192 -4.28 -25.42 0.09
N THR A 193 -3.64 -25.54 -1.07
CA THR A 193 -2.21 -25.85 -1.19
C THR A 193 -1.48 -24.58 -1.59
N LEU A 194 -0.33 -24.31 -0.95
CA LEU A 194 0.53 -23.20 -1.38
C LEU A 194 1.17 -23.51 -2.74
N ASN A 195 1.41 -22.48 -3.53
CA ASN A 195 2.14 -22.63 -4.79
C ASN A 195 3.52 -23.25 -4.53
N THR A 196 3.95 -24.22 -5.35
CA THR A 196 5.23 -24.93 -5.17
C THR A 196 6.45 -24.01 -5.24
N ASN A 197 6.32 -22.85 -5.91
CA ASN A 197 7.36 -21.82 -5.99
C ASN A 197 7.37 -20.89 -4.77
N ARG A 198 6.42 -21.02 -3.85
CA ARG A 198 6.33 -20.19 -2.65
C ARG A 198 7.18 -20.79 -1.54
N GLY A 199 8.47 -20.49 -1.53
CA GLY A 199 9.30 -20.78 -0.37
C GLY A 199 8.86 -19.97 0.84
N ILE A 200 8.98 -20.59 2.01
CA ILE A 200 8.69 -19.97 3.31
C ILE A 200 10.00 -19.88 4.09
N ALA A 201 10.37 -18.67 4.46
CA ALA A 201 11.46 -18.40 5.37
C ALA A 201 10.93 -18.06 6.77
N LEU A 202 11.60 -18.59 7.80
CA LEU A 202 11.35 -18.21 9.18
C LEU A 202 12.44 -17.23 9.61
N GLY A 203 12.05 -16.05 10.05
CA GLY A 203 12.95 -15.02 10.53
C GLY A 203 13.52 -15.32 11.91
N ALA A 204 14.62 -14.64 12.26
CA ALA A 204 15.33 -14.82 13.54
C ALA A 204 14.49 -14.45 14.79
N SER A 205 13.36 -13.76 14.61
CA SER A 205 12.49 -13.29 15.69
C SER A 205 11.45 -14.33 16.16
N HIS A 206 11.55 -15.59 15.71
CA HIS A 206 10.65 -16.71 16.01
C HIS A 206 9.23 -16.52 15.41
N GLY A 207 9.00 -17.11 14.24
CA GLY A 207 7.64 -17.42 13.76
C GLY A 207 7.05 -18.64 14.46
#